data_AF-A0A847HQJ5-F1
#
_entry.id   AF-A0A847HQJ5-F1
#
_cell.length_a   1.000
_cell.length_b   1.000
_cell.length_c   1.000
_cell.angle_alpha   90.00
_cell.angle_beta   90.00
_cell.angle_gamma   90.00
#
_symmetry.space_group_name_H-M   'P 1'
#
loop_
_entity.id
_entity.type
_entity.pdbx_description
1 polymer ?
#
loop_
_entity_poly.entity_id
_entity_poly.type
_entity_poly.pdbx_seq_one_letter_code
_entity_poly.pdbx_strand_id
1 'polypeptide(L)'
;MSPAKDMYRSKRQISRENLPKLKANLVLFLRQKNRVYCRALKRPVHLTKLPDALVERQDAKRRLQRFLVAVDILAGAKTYERRQLRGKTNYEITGMDVNGVLVCVHVREEVVRKDRILYFVSCY
;
A
#
# COMPACT_ATOMS: atom_id res chain seq x y z
N MET A 1 21.76 -6.00 42.01
CA MET A 1 21.41 -6.10 40.58
C MET A 1 19.98 -6.61 40.50
N SER A 2 19.01 -5.78 40.09
CA SER A 2 17.60 -6.16 40.08
C SER A 2 17.10 -6.34 38.63
N PRO A 3 16.77 -7.57 38.19
CA PRO A 3 16.45 -7.88 36.80
C PRO A 3 14.97 -7.64 36.43
N ALA A 4 14.35 -6.57 36.96
CA ALA A 4 12.89 -6.35 36.82
C ALA A 4 12.51 -5.08 36.05
N LYS A 5 13.43 -4.44 35.32
CA LYS A 5 13.15 -3.18 34.58
C LYS A 5 12.64 -3.34 33.15
N ASP A 6 12.43 -4.56 32.68
CA ASP A 6 11.70 -4.84 31.42
C ASP A 6 10.21 -5.18 31.66
N MET A 7 9.66 -4.75 32.79
CA MET A 7 8.24 -4.86 33.11
C MET A 7 7.40 -3.92 32.23
N TYR A 8 6.79 -4.51 31.19
CA TYR A 8 5.63 -3.97 30.47
C TYR A 8 5.85 -2.68 29.65
N ARG A 9 6.58 -2.80 28.52
CA ARG A 9 6.45 -1.78 27.46
C ARG A 9 5.04 -1.86 26.88
N SER A 10 4.29 -0.76 26.98
CA SER A 10 2.96 -0.71 26.37
C SER A 10 3.05 -0.95 24.85
N LYS A 11 2.06 -1.65 24.27
CA LYS A 11 1.97 -1.86 22.80
C LYS A 11 2.09 -0.55 22.01
N ARG A 12 1.65 0.57 22.61
CA ARG A 12 1.77 1.93 22.04
C ARG A 12 3.22 2.43 21.99
N GLN A 13 4.01 2.18 23.03
CA GLN A 13 5.42 2.57 23.07
C GLN A 13 6.26 1.77 22.06
N ILE A 14 6.04 0.45 21.99
CA ILE A 14 6.69 -0.41 20.98
C ILE A 14 6.31 0.03 19.55
N SER A 15 5.07 0.44 19.32
CA SER A 15 4.62 0.95 18.02
C SER A 15 5.30 2.27 17.64
N ARG A 16 5.44 3.21 18.59
CA ARG A 16 6.13 4.50 18.38
C ARG A 16 7.61 4.32 18.03
N GLU A 17 8.30 3.38 18.67
CA GLU A 17 9.72 3.08 18.38
C GLU A 17 9.91 2.41 17.02
N ASN A 18 8.94 1.63 16.54
CA ASN A 18 9.02 0.94 15.25
C ASN A 18 8.60 1.80 14.04
N LEU A 19 7.88 2.90 14.28
CA LEU A 19 7.37 3.79 13.23
C LEU A 19 8.48 4.45 12.37
N PRO A 20 9.56 5.01 12.94
CA PRO A 20 10.67 5.56 12.14
C PRO A 20 11.32 4.53 11.22
N LYS A 21 11.53 3.30 11.71
CA LYS A 21 12.09 2.20 10.91
C LYS A 21 11.16 1.81 9.77
N LEU A 22 9.85 1.77 10.03
CA LEU A 22 8.85 1.47 9.01
C LEU A 22 8.82 2.56 7.92
N LYS A 23 8.87 3.85 8.33
CA LYS A 23 8.96 4.98 7.40
C LYS A 23 10.22 4.89 6.54
N ALA A 24 11.38 4.61 7.14
CA ALA A 24 12.64 4.45 6.41
C ALA A 24 12.54 3.32 5.36
N ASN A 25 12.02 2.15 5.73
CA ASN A 25 11.83 1.04 4.81
C ASN A 25 10.90 1.38 3.64
N LEU A 26 9.79 2.07 3.91
CA LEU A 26 8.84 2.50 2.89
C LEU A 26 9.47 3.53 1.94
N VAL A 27 10.22 4.50 2.46
CA VAL A 27 10.95 5.49 1.65
C VAL A 27 11.98 4.80 0.76
N LEU A 28 12.76 3.86 1.31
CA LEU A 28 13.73 3.09 0.54
C LEU A 28 13.05 2.28 -0.57
N PHE A 29 11.96 1.60 -0.26
CA PHE A 29 11.17 0.87 -1.24
C PHE A 29 10.67 1.78 -2.37
N LEU A 30 10.08 2.93 -2.04
CA LEU A 30 9.54 3.86 -3.05
C LEU A 30 10.62 4.53 -3.89
N ARG A 31 11.82 4.74 -3.34
CA ARG A 31 12.99 5.21 -4.12
C ARG A 31 13.41 4.18 -5.15
N GLN A 32 13.34 2.89 -4.81
CA GLN A 32 13.67 1.79 -5.74
C GLN A 32 12.54 1.49 -6.72
N LYS A 33 11.28 1.56 -6.28
CA LYS A 33 10.08 1.18 -7.02
C LYS A 33 8.95 2.17 -6.76
N ASN A 34 8.96 3.28 -7.50
CA ASN A 34 7.90 4.30 -7.45
C ASN A 34 6.69 3.99 -8.36
N ARG A 35 6.83 3.01 -9.25
CA ARG A 35 5.80 2.56 -10.19
C ARG A 35 5.82 1.05 -10.36
N VAL A 36 4.67 0.46 -10.61
CA VAL A 36 4.51 -0.96 -10.96
C VAL A 36 3.71 -1.07 -12.24
N TYR A 37 4.15 -1.89 -13.19
CA TYR A 37 3.35 -2.16 -14.38
C TYR A 37 2.19 -3.08 -14.02
N CYS A 38 0.95 -2.59 -14.20
CA CYS A 38 -0.22 -3.42 -14.00
C CYS A 38 -0.55 -4.18 -15.28
N ARG A 39 -0.49 -5.52 -15.23
CA ARG A 39 -0.76 -6.39 -16.39
C ARG A 39 -2.20 -6.28 -16.86
N ALA A 40 -3.17 -6.28 -15.95
CA ALA A 40 -4.60 -6.18 -16.27
C ALA A 40 -4.94 -4.86 -17.01
N LEU A 41 -4.39 -3.74 -16.54
CA LEU A 41 -4.61 -2.41 -17.13
C LEU A 41 -3.64 -2.06 -18.27
N LYS A 42 -2.65 -2.92 -18.53
CA LYS A 42 -1.56 -2.73 -19.49
C LYS A 42 -0.81 -1.39 -19.36
N ARG A 43 -0.74 -0.84 -18.14
CA ARG A 43 -0.23 0.52 -17.86
C ARG A 43 0.52 0.58 -16.52
N PRO A 44 1.48 1.52 -16.37
CA PRO A 44 2.15 1.75 -15.10
C PRO A 44 1.23 2.42 -14.07
N VAL A 45 1.28 1.95 -12.83
CA VAL A 45 0.58 2.48 -11.66
C VAL A 45 1.61 3.10 -10.71
N HIS A 46 1.42 4.36 -10.36
CA HIS A 46 2.28 5.11 -9.44
C HIS A 46 1.91 4.84 -7.98
N LEU A 47 2.90 4.58 -7.13
CA LEU A 47 2.72 4.19 -5.73
C LEU A 47 2.77 5.37 -4.74
N THR A 48 2.90 6.60 -5.24
CA THR A 48 3.31 7.77 -4.46
C THR A 48 2.22 8.40 -3.58
N LYS A 49 0.95 8.00 -3.70
CA LYS A 49 -0.18 8.67 -3.02
C LYS A 49 -0.56 8.16 -1.64
N LEU A 50 -0.08 6.98 -1.28
CA LEU A 50 -0.39 6.34 -0.01
C LEU A 50 0.69 6.29 1.09
N PRO A 51 1.94 6.78 0.92
CA PRO A 51 3.00 6.46 1.88
C PRO A 51 2.66 6.83 3.32
N ASP A 52 2.14 8.04 3.54
CA ASP A 52 1.90 8.57 4.90
C ASP A 52 0.70 7.90 5.58
N ALA A 53 -0.36 7.61 4.83
CA ALA A 53 -1.55 6.94 5.36
C ALA A 53 -1.28 5.50 5.83
N LEU A 54 -0.25 4.84 5.29
CA LEU A 54 0.16 3.49 5.72
C LEU A 54 0.87 3.51 7.08
N VAL A 55 1.57 4.59 7.39
CA VAL A 55 2.44 4.69 8.59
C VAL A 55 1.76 5.36 9.78
N GLU A 56 0.78 6.25 9.56
CA GLU A 56 0.11 7.00 10.65
C GLU A 56 -0.95 6.19 11.44
N ARG A 57 -1.25 4.96 11.04
CA ARG A 57 -2.33 4.14 11.62
C ARG A 57 -1.80 3.19 12.70
N GLN A 58 -2.67 2.81 13.63
CA GLN A 58 -2.37 1.88 14.72
C GLN A 58 -1.77 0.52 14.26
N ASP A 59 -2.15 0.04 13.07
CA ASP A 59 -1.71 -1.23 12.48
C ASP A 59 -0.71 -1.07 11.31
N ALA A 60 0.20 -0.10 11.42
CA ALA A 60 1.10 0.30 10.34
C ALA A 60 1.89 -0.89 9.72
N LYS A 61 2.39 -1.82 10.53
CA LYS A 61 3.13 -3.01 10.03
C LYS A 61 2.26 -3.90 9.13
N ARG A 62 1.03 -4.21 9.57
CA ARG A 62 0.09 -5.03 8.80
C ARG A 62 -0.35 -4.33 7.53
N ARG A 63 -0.57 -3.01 7.60
CA ARG A 63 -0.86 -2.18 6.41
C ARG A 63 0.28 -2.17 5.41
N LEU A 64 1.53 -2.05 5.87
CA LEU A 64 2.68 -2.12 4.97
C LEU A 64 2.80 -3.50 4.32
N GLN A 65 2.63 -4.58 5.08
CA GLN A 65 2.61 -5.93 4.51
C GLN A 65 1.53 -6.06 3.43
N ARG A 66 0.31 -5.59 3.71
CA ARG A 66 -0.79 -5.59 2.74
C ARG A 66 -0.50 -4.72 1.52
N PHE A 67 0.17 -3.59 1.70
CA PHE A 67 0.63 -2.74 0.59
C PHE A 67 1.61 -3.49 -0.32
N LEU A 68 2.59 -4.20 0.24
CA LEU A 68 3.54 -4.98 -0.55
C LEU A 68 2.82 -6.10 -1.33
N VAL A 69 1.91 -6.83 -0.68
CA VAL A 69 1.05 -7.83 -1.35
C VAL A 69 0.23 -7.19 -2.47
N ALA A 70 -0.34 -6.01 -2.24
CA ALA A 70 -1.10 -5.28 -3.26
C ALA A 70 -0.24 -4.90 -4.48
N VAL A 71 1.03 -4.54 -4.27
CA VAL A 71 1.97 -4.28 -5.36
C VAL A 71 2.23 -5.54 -6.19
N ASP A 72 2.35 -6.70 -5.55
CA ASP A 72 2.54 -7.97 -6.24
C ASP A 72 1.29 -8.39 -7.01
N ILE A 73 0.10 -8.19 -6.41
CA ILE A 73 -1.19 -8.40 -7.08
C ILE A 73 -1.27 -7.55 -8.34
N LEU A 74 -0.91 -6.27 -8.30
CA LEU A 74 -0.92 -5.42 -9.49
C LEU A 74 -0.03 -5.96 -10.61
N ALA A 75 1.16 -6.44 -10.26
CA ALA A 75 2.11 -6.99 -11.22
C ALA A 75 1.60 -8.30 -11.86
N GLY A 76 0.84 -9.10 -11.12
CA GLY A 76 0.29 -10.39 -11.57
C GLY A 76 -1.12 -10.35 -12.12
N ALA A 77 -1.88 -9.27 -11.88
CA ALA A 77 -3.31 -9.20 -12.16
C ALA A 77 -3.63 -9.41 -13.64
N LYS A 78 -4.69 -10.18 -13.89
CA LYS A 78 -5.24 -10.41 -15.25
C LYS A 78 -6.56 -9.70 -15.48
N THR A 79 -7.29 -9.42 -14.40
CA THR A 79 -8.64 -8.85 -14.42
C THR A 79 -8.70 -7.59 -13.57
N TYR A 80 -9.69 -6.77 -13.85
CA TYR A 80 -10.03 -5.58 -13.07
C TYR A 80 -11.52 -5.27 -13.26
N GLU A 81 -12.12 -4.61 -12.27
CA GLU A 81 -13.41 -3.94 -12.43
C GLU A 81 -13.18 -2.44 -12.62
N ARG A 82 -13.93 -1.80 -13.53
CA ARG A 82 -13.88 -0.35 -13.73
C ARG A 82 -15.13 0.29 -13.17
N ARG A 83 -14.96 1.36 -12.38
CA ARG A 83 -16.07 2.14 -11.82
C ARG A 83 -15.82 3.64 -12.02
N GLN A 84 -16.90 4.38 -12.27
CA GLN A 84 -16.84 5.85 -12.34
C GLN A 84 -17.46 6.42 -11.05
N LEU A 85 -16.64 7.07 -10.23
CA LEU A 85 -17.06 7.62 -8.94
C LEU A 85 -16.74 9.11 -8.91
N ARG A 86 -17.75 9.96 -8.71
CA ARG A 86 -17.61 11.42 -8.62
C ARG A 86 -16.80 12.00 -9.80
N GLY A 87 -17.08 11.54 -11.01
CA GLY A 87 -16.38 11.95 -12.23
C GLY A 87 -14.97 11.38 -12.43
N LYS A 88 -14.47 10.55 -11.50
CA LYS A 88 -13.14 9.92 -11.61
C LYS A 88 -13.26 8.45 -11.99
N THR A 89 -12.38 7.98 -12.88
CA THR A 89 -12.27 6.56 -13.20
C THR A 89 -11.46 5.87 -12.11
N ASN A 90 -12.02 4.83 -11.51
CA ASN A 90 -11.35 3.97 -10.54
C ASN A 90 -11.38 2.53 -11.08
N TYR A 91 -10.36 1.77 -10.72
CA TYR A 91 -10.21 0.37 -11.04
C TYR A 91 -10.02 -0.40 -9.75
N GLU A 92 -10.74 -1.51 -9.65
CA GLU A 92 -10.64 -2.45 -8.56
C GLU A 92 -9.97 -3.71 -9.07
N ILE A 93 -8.89 -4.12 -8.42
CA ILE A 93 -8.11 -5.30 -8.78
C ILE A 93 -8.04 -6.17 -7.55
N THR A 94 -8.49 -7.41 -7.67
CA THR A 94 -8.50 -8.37 -6.58
C THR A 94 -7.43 -9.43 -6.77
N GLY A 95 -6.91 -9.92 -5.66
CA GLY A 95 -5.99 -11.06 -5.62
C GLY A 95 -5.98 -11.67 -4.22
N MET A 96 -5.31 -12.81 -4.07
CA MET A 96 -5.19 -13.48 -2.78
C MET A 96 -3.79 -13.24 -2.21
N ASP A 97 -3.69 -13.07 -0.89
CA ASP A 97 -2.40 -13.15 -0.20
C ASP A 97 -1.96 -14.62 -0.01
N VAL A 98 -0.76 -14.82 0.56
CA VAL A 98 -0.19 -16.14 0.82
C VAL A 98 -1.01 -17.00 1.80
N ASN A 99 -1.93 -16.39 2.56
CA ASN A 99 -2.82 -17.06 3.50
C ASN A 99 -4.22 -17.29 2.91
N GLY A 100 -4.43 -17.02 1.62
CA GLY A 100 -5.74 -17.13 0.97
C GLY A 100 -6.71 -16.01 1.33
N VAL A 101 -6.24 -14.90 1.91
CA VAL A 101 -7.07 -13.75 2.22
C VAL A 101 -7.22 -12.90 0.97
N LEU A 102 -8.46 -12.58 0.60
CA LEU A 102 -8.75 -11.65 -0.49
C LEU A 102 -8.21 -10.26 -0.15
N VAL A 103 -7.40 -9.72 -1.04
CA VAL A 103 -6.90 -8.35 -0.99
C VAL A 103 -7.46 -7.60 -2.19
N CYS A 104 -8.14 -6.50 -1.90
CA CYS A 104 -8.67 -5.60 -2.90
C CYS A 104 -7.74 -4.40 -3.06
N VAL A 105 -7.42 -4.06 -4.31
CA VAL A 105 -6.52 -2.97 -4.68
C VAL A 105 -7.28 -1.93 -5.49
N HIS A 106 -7.26 -0.69 -5.01
CA HIS A 106 -7.88 0.44 -5.69
C HIS A 106 -6.85 1.29 -6.40
N VAL A 107 -7.03 1.38 -7.72
CA VAL A 107 -6.27 2.26 -8.60
C VAL A 107 -7.20 3.37 -9.11
N ARG A 108 -6.72 4.61 -9.12
CA ARG A 108 -7.47 5.75 -9.66
C ARG A 108 -6.73 6.33 -10.85
N GLU A 109 -7.48 6.63 -11.89
CA GLU A 109 -7.00 7.46 -12.99
C GLU A 109 -7.18 8.94 -12.67
N GLU A 110 -6.13 9.71 -12.88
CA GLU A 110 -6.18 11.16 -12.83
C GLU A 110 -5.62 11.74 -14.12
N VAL A 111 -6.22 12.84 -14.56
CA VAL A 111 -5.77 13.58 -15.73
C VAL A 111 -4.84 14.68 -15.24
N VAL A 112 -3.56 14.56 -15.57
CA VAL A 112 -2.56 15.58 -15.29
C VAL A 112 -2.19 16.23 -16.63
N ARG A 113 -2.64 17.47 -16.83
CA ARG A 113 -2.59 18.16 -18.13
C ARG A 113 -3.34 17.37 -19.21
N LYS A 114 -2.63 16.67 -20.08
CA LYS A 114 -3.18 15.82 -21.15
C LYS A 114 -2.96 14.32 -20.91
N ASP A 115 -2.16 13.97 -19.89
CA ASP A 115 -1.79 12.59 -19.62
C ASP A 115 -2.74 11.98 -18.60
N ARG A 116 -3.17 10.75 -18.88
CA ARG A 116 -3.90 9.92 -17.92
C ARG A 116 -2.89 9.13 -17.11
N ILE A 117 -2.83 9.37 -15.81
CA ILE A 117 -1.90 8.72 -14.90
C ILE A 117 -2.68 7.85 -13.92
N LEU A 118 -2.22 6.61 -13.72
CA LEU A 118 -2.81 5.69 -12.76
C LEU A 118 -2.07 5.78 -11.43
N TYR A 119 -2.82 5.90 -10.35
CA TYR A 119 -2.29 5.97 -9.00
C TYR A 119 -2.88 4.89 -8.12
N PHE A 120 -2.03 4.28 -7.30
CA PHE A 120 -2.44 3.45 -6.17
C PHE A 120 -3.08 4.31 -5.08
N VAL A 121 -4.32 4.00 -4.66
CA VAL A 121 -5.08 4.85 -3.72
C VAL A 121 -5.47 4.15 -2.43
N SER A 122 -5.75 2.85 -2.46
CA SER A 122 -6.04 2.07 -1.25
C SER A 122 -5.89 0.57 -1.48
N CYS A 123 -5.70 -0.18 -0.41
CA CYS A 123 -5.88 -1.63 -0.38
C CYS A 123 -6.44 -2.09 0.97
N TYR A 124 -7.28 -3.12 0.96
CA TYR A 124 -7.84 -3.73 2.17
C TYR A 124 -8.06 -5.22 2.04
#